data_AF-A0A962HXV8-F1
#
_entry.id   AF-A0A962HXV8-F1
#
_cell.length_a   1.000
_cell.length_b   1.000
_cell.length_c   1.000
_cell.angle_alpha   90.00
_cell.angle_beta   90.00
_cell.angle_gamma   90.00
#
_symmetry.space_group_name_H-M   'P 1'
#
loop_
_entity.id
_entity.type
_entity.pdbx_description
1 polymer ?
#
loop_
_entity_poly.entity_id
_entity_poly.type
_entity_poly.pdbx_seq_one_letter_code
_entity_poly.pdbx_strand_id
1 'polypeptide(L)' 'FLEFWDVGSGLVKGAVFGFLVALSGCYFGMTSGRGAQGVGEATKSAVVLASVLILAANYLLTEAFFSA' A
#
# COMPACT_ATOMS: atom_id res chain seq x y z
N PHE A 1 -5.63 25.32 11.98
CA PHE A 1 -4.16 25.30 12.13
C PHE A 1 -3.72 23.87 11.89
N LEU A 2 -2.61 23.64 11.19
CA LEU A 2 -2.01 22.30 11.15
C LEU A 2 -1.50 21.98 12.56
N GLU A 3 -2.06 20.95 13.18
CA GLU A 3 -1.48 20.44 14.43
C GLU A 3 -0.31 19.51 14.12
N PHE A 4 0.63 19.37 15.06
CA PHE A 4 1.71 18.38 14.93
C PHE A 4 1.17 16.96 14.70
N TRP A 5 -0.05 16.69 15.14
CA TRP A 5 -0.76 15.45 14.93
C TRP A 5 -1.15 15.19 13.46
N ASP A 6 -1.53 16.23 12.71
CA ASP A 6 -1.84 16.11 11.27
C ASP A 6 -0.60 15.69 10.47
N VAL A 7 0.57 16.24 10.86
CA VAL A 7 1.85 15.90 10.23
C VAL A 7 2.30 14.48 10.60
N GLY A 8 2.19 14.11 11.88
CA GLY A 8 2.53 12.78 12.37
C GLY A 8 1.67 11.68 11.74
N SER A 9 0.36 11.88 11.67
CA SER A 9 -0.58 10.92 11.04
C SER A 9 -0.35 10.79 9.53
N GLY A 10 0.03 11.88 8.85
CA GLY A 10 0.43 11.85 7.44
C GLY A 10 1.69 11.03 7.16
N LEU A 11 2.73 11.17 8.01
CA LEU A 11 3.97 10.39 7.90
C LEU A 11 3.72 8.90 8.13
N VAL A 12 2.90 8.55 9.14
CA VAL A 12 2.53 7.16 9.41
C VAL A 12 1.74 6.56 8.24
N LYS A 13 0.75 7.29 7.70
CA LYS A 13 0.02 6.85 6.50
C LYS A 13 0.96 6.60 5.32
N GLY A 14 1.90 7.51 5.06
CA GLY A 14 2.90 7.36 4.01
C GLY A 14 3.79 6.12 4.20
N ALA A 15 4.28 5.88 5.42
CA ALA A 15 5.08 4.71 5.74
C ALA A 15 4.30 3.40 5.53
N VAL A 16 3.04 3.35 5.96
CA VAL A 16 2.17 2.17 5.78
C VAL A 16 1.91 1.90 4.30
N PHE A 17 1.60 2.92 3.50
CA PHE A 17 1.38 2.74 2.06
C PHE A 17 2.65 2.26 1.35
N GLY A 18 3.81 2.85 1.66
CA GLY A 18 5.09 2.41 1.12
C GLY A 18 5.41 0.95 1.47
N PHE A 19 5.15 0.55 2.72
CA PHE A 19 5.32 -0.83 3.16
C PHE A 19 4.41 -1.81 2.40
N LEU A 20 3.12 -1.49 2.24
CA LEU A 20 2.17 -2.32 1.50
C LEU A 20 2.55 -2.47 0.01
N VAL A 21 3.02 -1.40 -0.63
CA VAL A 21 3.49 -1.44 -2.03
C VAL A 21 4.74 -2.29 -2.16
N ALA A 22 5.72 -2.13 -1.26
CA ALA A 22 6.94 -2.94 -1.28
C ALA A 22 6.62 -4.43 -1.08
N LEU A 23 5.73 -4.75 -0.13
CA LEU A 23 5.38 -6.13 0.21
C LEU A 23 4.59 -6.80 -0.92
N SER A 24 3.62 -6.10 -1.52
CA SER A 24 2.90 -6.58 -2.71
C SER A 24 3.84 -6.76 -3.90
N GLY A 25 4.73 -5.80 -4.18
CA GLY A 25 5.72 -5.90 -5.25
C GLY A 25 6.65 -7.11 -5.08
N CYS A 26 7.19 -7.33 -3.87
CA CYS A 26 8.04 -8.47 -3.58
C CYS A 26 7.28 -9.80 -3.70
N TYR A 27 6.04 -9.86 -3.19
CA TYR A 27 5.22 -11.08 -3.22
C TYR A 27 4.95 -11.54 -4.65
N PHE A 28 4.46 -10.66 -5.51
CA PHE A 28 4.18 -11.00 -6.90
C PHE A 28 5.45 -11.13 -7.75
N GLY A 29 6.52 -10.42 -7.40
CA GLY A 29 7.82 -10.58 -8.05
C GLY A 29 8.39 -11.98 -7.84
N MET A 30 8.36 -12.48 -6.59
CA MET A 30 8.83 -13.84 -6.26
C MET A 30 7.91 -14.93 -6.80
N THR A 31 6.60 -14.66 -6.92
CA THR A 31 5.60 -15.61 -7.42
C THR A 31 5.41 -15.51 -8.94
N SER A 32 6.18 -14.65 -9.63
CA SER A 32 6.00 -14.41 -11.07
C SER A 32 6.39 -15.64 -11.90
N GLY A 33 5.62 -15.86 -12.97
CA GLY A 33 5.92 -16.92 -13.95
C GLY A 33 7.18 -16.62 -14.76
N ARG A 34 7.70 -17.64 -15.46
CA ARG A 34 8.88 -17.48 -16.31
C ARG A 34 8.52 -16.68 -17.58
N GLY A 35 9.41 -15.76 -17.95
CA GLY A 35 9.31 -14.97 -19.19
C GLY A 35 8.59 -13.62 -19.03
N ALA A 36 8.76 -12.75 -20.03
CA ALA A 36 8.29 -11.36 -19.96
C ALA A 36 6.78 -11.22 -19.81
N GLN A 37 6.00 -12.13 -20.41
CA GLN A 37 4.54 -12.11 -20.33
C GLN A 37 4.04 -12.45 -18.92
N GLY A 38 4.64 -13.45 -18.26
CA GLY A 38 4.31 -13.82 -16.88
C GLY A 38 4.67 -12.74 -15.86
N VAL A 39 5.79 -12.04 -16.06
CA VAL A 39 6.19 -10.90 -15.21
C VAL A 39 5.22 -9.72 -15.38
N GLY A 40 4.78 -9.43 -16.61
CA GLY A 40 3.79 -8.38 -16.86
C GLY A 40 2.44 -8.65 -16.20
N GLU A 41 1.99 -9.91 -16.21
CA GLU A 41 0.73 -10.34 -15.59
C GLU A 41 0.80 -10.33 -14.05
N ALA A 42 1.93 -10.77 -13.48
CA ALA A 42 2.22 -10.66 -12.06
C ALA A 42 2.26 -9.20 -11.60
N THR A 43 2.87 -8.30 -12.39
CA THR A 43 2.95 -6.86 -12.08
C THR A 43 1.57 -6.22 -12.06
N LYS A 44 0.68 -6.53 -13.03
CA LYS A 44 -0.70 -6.02 -13.02
C LYS A 44 -1.47 -6.47 -11.78
N SER A 45 -1.34 -7.75 -11.43
CA SER A 45 -1.98 -8.32 -10.23
C SER A 45 -1.45 -7.67 -8.95
N ALA A 46 -0.14 -7.38 -8.90
CA ALA A 46 0.49 -6.69 -7.79
C ALA A 46 -0.07 -5.28 -7.56
N VAL A 47 -0.20 -4.48 -8.62
CA VAL A 47 -0.70 -3.10 -8.52
C VAL A 47 -2.18 -3.07 -8.13
N VAL A 48 -2.99 -4.02 -8.63
CA VAL A 48 -4.40 -4.13 -8.23
C VAL A 48 -4.52 -4.47 -6.75
N LEU A 49 -3.77 -5.48 -6.27
CA LEU A 49 -3.77 -5.83 -4.84
C LEU A 49 -3.28 -4.66 -3.98
N ALA A 50 -2.17 -4.02 -4.38
CA ALA A 50 -1.61 -2.87 -3.67
C ALA A 50 -2.64 -1.73 -3.55
N SER A 51 -3.35 -1.44 -4.63
CA SER A 51 -4.35 -0.36 -4.67
C SER A 51 -5.51 -0.62 -3.72
N VAL A 52 -6.03 -1.86 -3.68
CA VAL A 52 -7.08 -2.27 -2.74
C VAL A 52 -6.59 -2.21 -1.29
N LEU A 53 -5.37 -2.69 -1.01
CA LEU A 53 -4.77 -2.64 0.32
C LEU A 53 -4.53 -1.21 0.80
N ILE A 54 -4.07 -0.31 -0.08
CA ILE A 54 -3.91 1.11 0.24
C ILE A 54 -5.25 1.75 0.58
N LEU A 55 -6.30 1.48 -0.19
CA LEU A 55 -7.65 2.00 0.07
C LEU A 55 -8.19 1.51 1.43
N ALA A 56 -8.07 0.21 1.71
CA ALA A 56 -8.47 -0.38 2.99
C ALA A 56 -7.66 0.20 4.15
N ALA A 57 -6.33 0.31 4.00
CA ALA A 57 -5.46 0.89 5.01
C ALA A 57 -5.74 2.38 5.25
N ASN A 58 -6.07 3.14 4.19
CA ASN A 58 -6.45 4.54 4.33
C ASN A 58 -7.72 4.70 5.15
N TYR A 59 -8.74 3.88 4.88
CA TYR A 59 -9.98 3.89 5.66
C TYR A 59 -9.72 3.52 7.13
N LEU A 60 -9.02 2.41 7.38
CA LEU A 60 -8.66 1.97 8.73
C LEU A 60 -7.85 3.00 9.52
N LEU A 61 -6.83 3.59 8.90
CA LEU A 61 -6.01 4.60 9.56
C LEU A 61 -6.80 5.88 9.80
N THR A 62 -7.65 6.28 8.87
CA THR A 62 -8.48 7.49 9.05
C THR A 62 -9.48 7.30 10.19
N GLU A 63 -10.18 6.17 10.26
CA GLU A 63 -11.00 5.81 11.42
C GLU A 63 -10.16 5.80 12.71
N ALA A 64 -9.00 5.13 12.73
CA ALA A 64 -8.18 5.06 13.94
C ALA A 64 -7.64 6.42 14.42
N PHE A 65 -7.38 7.38 13.52
CA PHE A 65 -6.83 8.70 13.85
C PHE A 65 -7.88 9.81 14.06
N PHE A 66 -9.06 9.71 13.42
CA PHE A 66 -10.12 10.72 13.47
C PHE A 66 -11.39 10.26 14.21
N SER A 67 -11.55 8.96 14.50
CA SER A 67 -12.67 8.40 15.29
C SER A 67 -12.34 8.32 16.80
N ALA A 68 -11.26 8.98 17.24
CA ALA A 68 -10.87 9.15 18.64
C ALA A 68 -10.80 10.64 19.00
#